data_AF-A0AA47EK27-F1
#
_entry.id   AF-A0AA47EK27-F1
#
_cell.length_a   1.000
_cell.length_b   1.000
_cell.length_c   1.000
_cell.angle_alpha   90.00
_cell.angle_beta   90.00
_cell.angle_gamma   90.00
#
_symmetry.space_group_name_H-M   'P 1'
#
loop_
_entity.id
_entity.type
_entity.pdbx_description
1 polymer ?
#
loop_
_entity_poly.entity_id
_entity_poly.type
_entity_poly.pdbx_seq_one_letter_code
_entity_poly.pdbx_strand_id
1 'polypeptide(L)'
;MNLRKIEKSQSFKLKLLIFVILLLSMQVYISSYANAITDESKKEVTNYINQIFKNRNKAILNGDLELIQSFYNMDTKYGTWAYEYEKKKMDYINNWAEKQGIKFTDIVPTLIIKRIKENNDNFSIYLLCSTEYKYIYIDQPKLENTSRIGTYHNLQLMSKDGSWVISKEWYKDPFANSLDLSNIKADSIKEYILFQKPRDLKNIGQRRIDTVKYADKYCGAASDSEYKYNMLYRDYNPQGGDCANFASQILFEGGKFRKNSTWNSDKNGATKAWLNADSFKRYMIYSGRGSVIAYGSYDKVYKASYKLLPGDIVAYENKNDITHISVVTGADSRGYSLVSCHNSDRSKVPWDLGWSDKNIKFWLISVHF
;
A
#
# COMPACT_ATOMS: atom_id res chain seq x y z
N MET A 1 46.77 -58.78 -23.84
CA MET A 1 46.38 -57.98 -22.66
C MET A 1 44.88 -58.14 -22.46
N ASN A 2 44.44 -58.53 -21.25
CA ASN A 2 43.22 -59.30 -21.02
C ASN A 2 41.92 -58.44 -21.03
N LEU A 3 41.21 -58.39 -22.17
CA LEU A 3 39.95 -57.64 -22.36
C LEU A 3 38.89 -57.93 -21.28
N ARG A 4 38.78 -59.18 -20.81
CA ARG A 4 37.86 -59.60 -19.73
C ARG A 4 38.11 -58.92 -18.37
N LYS A 5 39.36 -58.50 -18.06
CA LYS A 5 39.65 -57.75 -16.82
C LYS A 5 39.21 -56.29 -16.92
N ILE A 6 39.25 -55.71 -18.11
CA ILE A 6 38.85 -54.33 -18.37
C ILE A 6 37.32 -54.19 -18.28
N GLU A 7 36.56 -55.13 -18.86
CA GLU A 7 35.09 -55.15 -18.78
C GLU A 7 34.56 -55.29 -17.34
N LYS A 8 35.16 -56.18 -16.53
CA LYS A 8 34.78 -56.33 -15.11
C LYS A 8 35.08 -55.07 -14.29
N SER A 9 36.21 -54.40 -14.55
CA SER A 9 36.55 -53.15 -13.87
C SER A 9 35.62 -52.00 -14.25
N GLN A 10 35.22 -51.90 -15.52
CA GLN A 10 34.27 -50.88 -15.98
C GLN A 10 32.86 -51.13 -15.44
N SER A 11 32.41 -52.40 -15.37
CA SER A 11 31.13 -52.77 -14.75
C SER A 11 31.09 -52.41 -13.25
N PHE A 12 32.18 -52.63 -12.52
CA PHE A 12 32.28 -52.26 -11.11
C PHE A 12 32.24 -50.73 -10.89
N LYS A 13 32.96 -49.96 -11.72
CA LYS A 13 32.93 -48.48 -11.67
C LYS A 13 31.55 -47.92 -11.98
N LEU A 14 30.83 -48.51 -12.95
CA LEU A 14 29.48 -48.09 -13.29
C LEU A 14 28.48 -48.36 -12.16
N LYS A 15 28.58 -49.52 -11.49
CA LYS A 15 27.74 -49.84 -10.32
C LYS A 15 28.01 -48.90 -9.14
N LEU A 16 29.28 -48.56 -8.90
CA LEU A 16 29.66 -47.61 -7.85
C LEU A 16 29.13 -46.20 -8.15
N LEU A 17 29.18 -45.75 -9.40
CA LEU A 17 28.64 -44.45 -9.81
C LEU A 17 27.12 -44.38 -9.62
N ILE A 18 26.38 -45.43 -10.00
CA ILE A 18 24.92 -45.52 -9.80
C ILE A 18 24.59 -45.49 -8.30
N PHE A 19 25.35 -46.19 -7.47
CA PHE A 19 25.16 -46.20 -6.02
C PHE A 19 25.40 -44.83 -5.38
N VAL A 20 26.43 -44.10 -5.83
CA VAL A 20 26.70 -42.72 -5.36
C VAL A 20 25.59 -41.76 -5.81
N ILE A 21 25.07 -41.90 -7.04
CA ILE A 21 23.92 -41.10 -7.52
C ILE A 21 22.66 -41.39 -6.69
N LEU A 22 22.42 -42.65 -6.32
CA LEU A 22 21.30 -43.04 -5.45
C LEU A 22 21.44 -42.52 -4.01
N LEU A 23 22.66 -42.48 -3.46
CA LEU A 23 22.93 -41.89 -2.14
C LEU A 23 22.74 -40.37 -2.16
N LEU A 24 23.20 -39.69 -3.22
CA LEU A 24 23.00 -38.25 -3.41
C LEU A 24 21.53 -37.91 -3.63
N SER A 25 20.78 -38.73 -4.39
CA SER A 25 19.34 -38.54 -4.57
C SER A 25 18.55 -38.82 -3.28
N MET A 26 18.99 -39.76 -2.44
CA MET A 26 18.44 -39.94 -1.08
C MET A 26 18.73 -38.75 -0.16
N GLN A 27 19.92 -38.13 -0.21
CA GLN A 27 20.21 -36.91 0.57
C GLN A 27 19.35 -35.71 0.12
N VAL A 28 19.05 -35.60 -1.18
CA VAL A 28 18.09 -34.61 -1.71
C VAL A 28 16.65 -34.92 -1.27
N TYR A 29 16.28 -36.20 -1.13
CA TYR A 29 14.94 -36.60 -0.65
C TYR A 29 14.76 -36.43 0.87
N ILE A 30 15.80 -36.66 1.67
CA ILE A 30 15.74 -36.53 3.13
C ILE A 30 15.71 -35.06 3.56
N SER A 31 16.29 -34.15 2.76
CA SER A 31 16.26 -32.70 3.04
C SER A 31 14.93 -32.00 2.72
N SER A 32 13.92 -32.73 2.24
CA SER A 32 12.57 -32.18 1.97
C SER A 32 11.47 -32.55 2.98
N TYR A 33 11.79 -33.22 4.09
CA TYR A 33 10.85 -33.33 5.21
C TYR A 33 10.83 -32.02 6.01
N ALA A 34 10.30 -30.97 5.41
CA ALA A 34 9.77 -29.85 6.18
C ALA A 34 8.56 -30.39 6.95
N ASN A 35 8.65 -30.44 8.28
CA ASN A 35 7.49 -30.73 9.11
C ASN A 35 6.36 -29.76 8.73
N ALA A 36 5.21 -30.31 8.34
CA ALA A 36 4.05 -29.48 8.03
C ALA A 36 3.58 -28.82 9.33
N ILE A 37 3.59 -27.48 9.36
CA ILE A 37 3.07 -26.70 10.48
C ILE A 37 1.63 -27.11 10.79
N THR A 38 1.36 -27.40 12.07
CA THR A 38 0.05 -27.85 12.54
C THR A 38 -0.99 -26.72 12.45
N ASP A 39 -2.27 -27.08 12.34
CA ASP A 39 -3.34 -26.07 12.28
C ASP A 39 -3.48 -25.30 13.60
N GLU A 40 -3.13 -25.92 14.73
CA GLU A 40 -3.09 -25.26 16.03
C GLU A 40 -1.99 -24.20 16.11
N SER A 41 -0.76 -24.53 15.67
CA SER A 41 0.36 -23.57 15.58
C SER A 41 0.01 -22.40 14.64
N LYS A 42 -0.60 -22.67 13.47
CA LYS A 42 -1.09 -21.60 12.57
C LYS A 42 -2.09 -20.67 13.27
N LYS A 43 -3.02 -21.22 14.06
CA LYS A 43 -4.04 -20.45 14.77
C LYS A 43 -3.41 -19.58 15.86
N GLU A 44 -2.48 -20.14 16.62
CA GLU A 44 -1.71 -19.42 17.65
C GLU A 44 -0.93 -18.25 17.05
N VAL A 45 -0.12 -18.52 16.01
CA VAL A 45 0.64 -17.49 15.27
C VAL A 45 -0.28 -16.42 14.70
N THR A 46 -1.42 -16.82 14.12
CA THR A 46 -2.41 -15.88 13.59
C THR A 46 -2.97 -14.96 14.68
N ASN A 47 -3.36 -15.52 15.83
CA ASN A 47 -3.86 -14.75 16.97
C ASN A 47 -2.81 -13.77 17.49
N TYR A 48 -1.56 -14.23 17.61
CA TYR A 48 -0.47 -13.40 18.09
C TYR A 48 -0.18 -12.22 17.17
N ILE A 49 -0.12 -12.44 15.85
CA ILE A 49 0.08 -11.37 14.86
C ILE A 49 -1.08 -10.37 14.89
N ASN A 50 -2.32 -10.84 15.01
CA ASN A 50 -3.49 -9.96 15.15
C ASN A 50 -3.35 -9.06 16.39
N GLN A 51 -2.90 -9.62 17.51
CA GLN A 51 -2.65 -8.85 18.73
C GLN A 51 -1.53 -7.83 18.55
N ILE A 52 -0.39 -8.21 17.94
CA ILE A 52 0.70 -7.27 17.64
C ILE A 52 0.17 -6.10 16.81
N PHE A 53 -0.50 -6.35 15.68
CA PHE A 53 -0.97 -5.26 14.81
C PHE A 53 -1.98 -4.36 15.53
N LYS A 54 -2.91 -4.95 16.29
CA LYS A 54 -3.89 -4.18 17.08
C LYS A 54 -3.23 -3.31 18.13
N ASN A 55 -2.32 -3.88 18.93
CA ASN A 55 -1.67 -3.17 20.02
C ASN A 55 -0.68 -2.13 19.50
N ARG A 56 0.08 -2.45 18.44
CA ARG A 56 0.99 -1.52 17.76
C ARG A 56 0.27 -0.29 17.23
N ASN A 57 -0.89 -0.45 16.56
CA ASN A 57 -1.64 0.71 16.05
C ASN A 57 -2.26 1.56 17.18
N LYS A 58 -2.66 0.94 18.31
CA LYS A 58 -3.03 1.70 19.52
C LYS A 58 -1.84 2.45 20.13
N ALA A 59 -0.68 1.82 20.17
CA ALA A 59 0.55 2.43 20.68
C ALA A 59 0.98 3.63 19.82
N ILE A 60 0.85 3.52 18.49
CA ILE A 60 1.06 4.63 17.55
C ILE A 60 0.15 5.83 17.89
N LEU A 61 -1.13 5.59 18.16
CA LEU A 61 -2.06 6.66 18.55
C LEU A 61 -1.73 7.32 19.88
N ASN A 62 -1.23 6.54 20.83
CA ASN A 62 -0.96 7.00 22.19
C ASN A 62 0.48 7.54 22.37
N GLY A 63 1.34 7.42 21.35
CA GLY A 63 2.76 7.78 21.47
C GLY A 63 3.59 6.79 22.29
N ASP A 64 3.13 5.55 22.47
CA ASP A 64 3.77 4.54 23.32
C ASP A 64 4.89 3.80 22.58
N LEU A 65 6.07 4.44 22.52
CA LEU A 65 7.24 3.90 21.86
C LEU A 65 7.80 2.63 22.53
N GLU A 66 7.64 2.48 23.84
CA GLU A 66 8.12 1.32 24.58
C GLU A 66 7.31 0.07 24.19
N LEU A 67 5.98 0.20 24.13
CA LEU A 67 5.11 -0.86 23.66
C LEU A 67 5.40 -1.21 22.19
N ILE A 68 5.59 -0.22 21.31
CA ILE A 68 5.98 -0.50 19.92
C ILE A 68 7.31 -1.28 19.89
N GLN A 69 8.33 -0.83 20.63
CA GLN A 69 9.65 -1.46 20.67
C GLN A 69 9.58 -2.92 21.15
N SER A 70 8.71 -3.21 22.13
CA SER A 70 8.55 -4.55 22.69
C SER A 70 8.16 -5.63 21.66
N PHE A 71 7.55 -5.25 20.54
CA PHE A 71 7.18 -6.18 19.47
C PHE A 71 8.33 -6.57 18.54
N TYR A 72 9.52 -5.94 18.65
CA TYR A 72 10.61 -6.10 17.68
C TYR A 72 11.88 -6.67 18.33
N ASN A 73 12.61 -7.49 17.56
CA ASN A 73 13.91 -7.97 17.98
C ASN A 73 15.01 -6.93 17.71
N MET A 74 15.29 -6.13 18.75
CA MET A 74 16.29 -5.05 18.72
C MET A 74 17.74 -5.55 18.64
N ASP A 75 18.01 -6.85 18.83
CA ASP A 75 19.36 -7.41 18.69
C ASP A 75 19.73 -7.62 17.21
N THR A 76 18.75 -7.51 16.32
CA THR A 76 18.94 -7.72 14.89
C THR A 76 18.79 -6.41 14.13
N LYS A 77 19.60 -6.26 13.08
CA LYS A 77 19.52 -5.12 12.17
C LYS A 77 18.13 -4.99 11.54
N TYR A 78 17.52 -6.10 11.12
CA TYR A 78 16.20 -6.08 10.47
C TYR A 78 15.05 -5.82 11.43
N GLY A 79 15.11 -6.30 12.68
CA GLY A 79 14.13 -5.97 13.70
C GLY A 79 14.21 -4.51 14.12
N THR A 80 15.43 -3.99 14.31
CA THR A 80 15.67 -2.56 14.61
C THR A 80 15.13 -1.67 13.50
N TRP A 81 15.40 -1.99 12.23
CA TRP A 81 14.86 -1.22 11.10
C TRP A 81 13.33 -1.26 11.04
N ALA A 82 12.71 -2.42 11.29
CA ALA A 82 11.26 -2.53 11.31
C ALA A 82 10.63 -1.64 12.41
N TYR A 83 11.23 -1.63 13.61
CA TYR A 83 10.85 -0.70 14.68
C TYR A 83 11.00 0.77 14.26
N GLU A 84 12.12 1.14 13.66
CA GLU A 84 12.39 2.52 13.21
C GLU A 84 11.36 3.01 12.19
N TYR A 85 10.86 2.13 11.31
CA TYR A 85 9.78 2.47 10.38
C TYR A 85 8.48 2.80 11.12
N GLU A 86 8.09 2.00 12.12
CA GLU A 86 6.87 2.29 12.90
C GLU A 86 7.00 3.56 13.73
N LYS A 87 8.20 3.85 14.26
CA LYS A 87 8.48 5.14 14.91
C LYS A 87 8.29 6.31 13.93
N LYS A 88 8.87 6.22 12.72
CA LYS A 88 8.69 7.25 11.68
C LYS A 88 7.23 7.43 11.29
N LYS A 89 6.48 6.33 11.18
CA LYS A 89 5.05 6.36 10.91
C LYS A 89 4.27 7.06 12.03
N MET A 90 4.59 6.79 13.29
CA MET A 90 3.99 7.48 14.44
C MET A 90 4.24 9.00 14.38
N ASP A 91 5.50 9.40 14.19
CA ASP A 91 5.88 10.81 14.05
C ASP A 91 5.15 11.47 12.87
N TYR A 92 5.08 10.78 11.74
CA TYR A 92 4.36 11.23 10.55
C TYR A 92 2.89 11.50 10.83
N ILE A 93 2.20 10.52 11.42
CA ILE A 93 0.76 10.58 11.71
C ILE A 93 0.47 11.75 12.65
N ASN A 94 1.28 11.95 13.69
CA ASN A 94 1.12 13.04 14.64
C ASN A 94 1.35 14.40 13.96
N ASN A 95 2.42 14.55 13.20
CA ASN A 95 2.76 15.79 12.51
C ASN A 95 1.70 16.17 11.45
N TRP A 96 1.19 15.17 10.71
CA TRP A 96 0.11 15.39 9.76
C TRP A 96 -1.19 15.75 10.48
N ALA A 97 -1.53 15.06 11.58
CA ALA A 97 -2.73 15.36 12.35
C ALA A 97 -2.72 16.80 12.88
N GLU A 98 -1.58 17.25 13.38
CA GLU A 98 -1.39 18.62 13.83
C GLU A 98 -1.58 19.61 12.67
N LYS A 99 -0.88 19.44 11.55
CA LYS A 99 -1.02 20.33 10.38
C LYS A 99 -2.47 20.45 9.90
N GLN A 100 -3.24 19.36 10.00
CA GLN A 100 -4.62 19.31 9.53
C GLN A 100 -5.64 19.83 10.54
N GLY A 101 -5.28 19.97 11.82
CA GLY A 101 -6.24 20.29 12.88
C GLY A 101 -7.20 19.13 13.16
N ILE A 102 -6.70 17.89 13.06
CA ILE A 102 -7.48 16.68 13.33
C ILE A 102 -6.88 15.90 14.51
N LYS A 103 -7.70 15.02 15.07
CA LYS A 103 -7.27 13.95 15.97
C LYS A 103 -7.66 12.62 15.38
N PHE A 104 -6.71 11.71 15.23
CA PHE A 104 -7.04 10.31 14.97
C PHE A 104 -7.70 9.71 16.22
N THR A 105 -8.88 9.10 16.04
CA THR A 105 -9.67 8.48 17.12
C THR A 105 -9.41 6.99 17.21
N ASP A 106 -9.13 6.34 16.07
CA ASP A 106 -8.80 4.92 16.02
C ASP A 106 -8.00 4.57 14.76
N ILE A 107 -7.21 3.50 14.85
CA ILE A 107 -6.47 2.90 13.73
C ILE A 107 -6.68 1.39 13.83
N VAL A 108 -7.58 0.88 12.99
CA VAL A 108 -8.13 -0.48 13.10
C VAL A 108 -7.57 -1.36 11.99
N PRO A 109 -6.61 -2.26 12.30
CA PRO A 109 -6.10 -3.22 11.33
C PRO A 109 -7.01 -4.45 11.21
N THR A 110 -7.26 -4.90 9.99
CA THR A 110 -7.87 -6.18 9.64
C THR A 110 -6.87 -7.00 8.84
N LEU A 111 -6.46 -8.17 9.37
CA LEU A 111 -5.45 -9.01 8.75
C LEU A 111 -6.05 -10.16 7.96
N ILE A 112 -5.45 -10.46 6.81
CA ILE A 112 -5.70 -11.67 6.04
C ILE A 112 -4.38 -12.40 5.87
N ILE A 113 -4.17 -13.42 6.68
CA ILE A 113 -2.98 -14.26 6.59
C ILE A 113 -3.07 -15.09 5.31
N LYS A 114 -2.13 -14.88 4.39
CA LYS A 114 -2.09 -15.59 3.10
C LYS A 114 -1.20 -16.82 3.17
N ARG A 115 -0.13 -16.78 3.97
CA ARG A 115 0.81 -17.89 4.12
C ARG A 115 1.56 -17.80 5.44
N ILE A 116 1.71 -18.95 6.10
CA ILE A 116 2.63 -19.15 7.24
C ILE A 116 3.56 -20.29 6.86
N LYS A 117 4.87 -20.12 7.09
CA LYS A 117 5.87 -21.17 6.97
C LYS A 117 6.70 -21.21 8.25
N GLU A 118 6.90 -22.39 8.80
CA GLU A 118 7.75 -22.62 9.96
C GLU A 118 9.14 -23.06 9.51
N ASN A 119 10.18 -22.47 10.09
CA ASN A 119 11.59 -22.77 9.82
C ASN A 119 12.39 -22.65 11.13
N ASN A 120 12.87 -23.77 11.68
CA ASN A 120 13.70 -23.80 12.91
C ASN A 120 13.12 -22.91 14.03
N ASP A 121 11.88 -23.18 14.45
CA ASP A 121 11.13 -22.44 15.48
C ASP A 121 10.84 -20.95 15.17
N ASN A 122 11.06 -20.53 13.92
CA ASN A 122 10.67 -19.20 13.42
C ASN A 122 9.53 -19.30 12.42
N PHE A 123 8.70 -18.27 12.34
CA PHE A 123 7.60 -18.22 11.38
C PHE A 123 7.83 -17.13 10.34
N SER A 124 7.80 -17.49 9.06
CA SER A 124 7.72 -16.54 7.95
C SER A 124 6.26 -16.39 7.52
N ILE A 125 5.74 -15.18 7.66
CA ILE A 125 4.34 -14.86 7.36
C ILE A 125 4.25 -13.89 6.19
N TYR A 126 3.37 -14.20 5.24
CA TYR A 126 2.88 -13.27 4.24
C TYR A 126 1.41 -12.96 4.53
N LEU A 127 1.10 -11.68 4.72
CA LEU A 127 -0.24 -11.22 5.04
C LEU A 127 -0.60 -9.93 4.30
N LEU A 128 -1.89 -9.72 4.15
CA LEU A 128 -2.49 -8.44 3.79
C LEU A 128 -3.01 -7.78 5.06
N CYS A 129 -2.78 -6.49 5.22
CA CYS A 129 -3.33 -5.67 6.29
C CYS A 129 -4.19 -4.55 5.67
N SER A 130 -5.47 -4.55 5.99
CA SER A 130 -6.41 -3.48 5.68
C SER A 130 -6.54 -2.60 6.93
N THR A 131 -5.99 -1.40 6.91
CA THR A 131 -5.99 -0.50 8.08
C THR A 131 -6.96 0.64 7.86
N GLU A 132 -8.00 0.71 8.69
CA GLU A 132 -8.94 1.82 8.74
C GLU A 132 -8.44 2.89 9.71
N TYR A 133 -8.38 4.14 9.24
CA TYR A 133 -8.00 5.31 10.02
C TYR A 133 -9.24 6.16 10.24
N LYS A 134 -9.57 6.40 11.52
CA LYS A 134 -10.70 7.22 11.94
C LYS A 134 -10.18 8.52 12.52
N TYR A 135 -10.78 9.63 12.14
CA TYR A 135 -10.37 10.94 12.63
C TYR A 135 -11.51 11.95 12.68
N ILE A 136 -11.36 12.90 13.59
CA ILE A 136 -12.27 14.03 13.79
C ILE A 136 -11.49 15.33 13.65
N TYR A 137 -12.16 16.38 13.16
CA TYR A 137 -11.63 17.73 13.31
C TYR A 137 -11.81 18.19 14.75
N ILE A 138 -10.82 18.89 15.30
CA ILE A 138 -10.77 19.27 16.73
C ILE A 138 -11.98 20.11 17.17
N ASP A 139 -12.57 20.88 16.26
CA ASP A 139 -13.72 21.73 16.48
C ASP A 139 -15.05 21.11 15.99
N GLN A 140 -15.02 19.88 15.46
CA GLN A 140 -16.21 19.10 15.08
C GLN A 140 -16.13 17.66 15.62
N PRO A 141 -16.05 17.46 16.94
CA PRO A 141 -15.78 16.14 17.54
C PRO A 141 -16.89 15.09 17.33
N LYS A 142 -18.06 15.50 16.82
CA LYS A 142 -19.19 14.61 16.52
C LYS A 142 -19.19 14.07 15.08
N LEU A 143 -18.33 14.60 14.20
CA LEU A 143 -18.28 14.21 12.79
C LEU A 143 -17.02 13.37 12.55
N GLU A 144 -17.20 12.05 12.58
CA GLU A 144 -16.15 11.10 12.25
C GLU A 144 -15.93 11.02 10.74
N ASN A 145 -14.66 11.01 10.36
CA ASN A 145 -14.20 10.75 9.00
C ASN A 145 -13.41 9.45 9.00
N THR A 146 -13.47 8.71 7.90
CA THR A 146 -12.78 7.44 7.76
C THR A 146 -12.01 7.39 6.44
N SER A 147 -10.89 6.69 6.47
CA SER A 147 -10.12 6.33 5.29
C SER A 147 -9.47 4.97 5.50
N ARG A 148 -9.04 4.31 4.43
CA ARG A 148 -8.43 2.99 4.52
C ARG A 148 -7.18 2.88 3.68
N ILE A 149 -6.18 2.20 4.22
CA ILE A 149 -4.93 1.89 3.55
C ILE A 149 -4.69 0.39 3.62
N GLY A 150 -4.45 -0.21 2.47
CA GLY A 150 -4.06 -1.59 2.29
C GLY A 150 -2.55 -1.75 2.15
N THR A 151 -1.97 -2.65 2.92
CA THR A 151 -0.53 -2.98 2.89
C THR A 151 -0.30 -4.49 2.83
N TYR A 152 0.83 -4.88 2.25
CA TYR A 152 1.21 -6.28 2.03
C TYR A 152 2.53 -6.52 2.74
N HIS A 153 2.52 -7.40 3.73
CA HIS A 153 3.64 -7.60 4.66
C HIS A 153 4.28 -8.96 4.46
N ASN A 154 5.62 -8.96 4.39
CA ASN A 154 6.44 -10.15 4.60
C ASN A 154 7.18 -9.98 5.93
N LEU A 155 6.82 -10.76 6.93
CA LEU A 155 7.41 -10.64 8.27
C LEU A 155 7.89 -11.98 8.81
N GLN A 156 8.82 -11.92 9.76
CA GLN A 156 9.38 -13.07 10.45
C GLN A 156 9.20 -12.92 11.95
N LEU A 157 8.56 -13.90 12.58
CA LEU A 157 8.51 -14.05 14.03
C LEU A 157 9.59 -15.01 14.50
N MET A 158 10.19 -14.67 15.65
CA MET A 158 11.24 -15.44 16.31
C MET A 158 10.90 -15.59 17.79
N SER A 159 11.14 -16.77 18.34
CA SER A 159 11.08 -16.99 19.79
C SER A 159 12.27 -16.32 20.48
N LYS A 160 11.98 -15.49 21.48
CA LYS A 160 12.94 -14.79 22.32
C LYS A 160 12.38 -14.66 23.74
N ASP A 161 13.15 -15.14 24.72
CA ASP A 161 12.81 -15.04 26.15
C ASP A 161 11.41 -15.60 26.50
N GLY A 162 10.98 -16.66 25.81
CA GLY A 162 9.67 -17.28 26.01
C GLY A 162 8.49 -16.54 25.34
N SER A 163 8.76 -15.55 24.49
CA SER A 163 7.76 -14.80 23.72
C SER A 163 8.14 -14.73 22.23
N TRP A 164 7.21 -14.33 21.36
CA TRP A 164 7.52 -14.09 19.94
C TRP A 164 7.75 -12.61 19.66
N VAL A 165 8.79 -12.30 18.90
CA VAL A 165 9.11 -10.94 18.45
C VAL A 165 9.29 -10.89 16.93
N ILE A 166 8.98 -9.75 16.34
CA ILE A 166 9.23 -9.49 14.91
C ILE A 166 10.74 -9.28 14.72
N SER A 167 11.38 -10.24 14.07
CA SER A 167 12.81 -10.16 13.70
C SER A 167 13.04 -9.49 12.35
N LYS A 168 12.01 -9.41 11.51
CA LYS A 168 12.06 -8.80 10.17
C LYS A 168 10.65 -8.46 9.73
N GLU A 169 10.46 -7.29 9.11
CA GLU A 169 9.21 -6.91 8.46
C GLU A 169 9.51 -6.08 7.21
N TRP A 170 8.87 -6.41 6.10
CA TRP A 170 8.95 -5.64 4.85
C TRP A 170 7.56 -5.41 4.29
N TYR A 171 7.22 -4.15 4.13
CA TYR A 171 6.05 -3.70 3.39
C TYR A 171 6.34 -2.32 2.79
N LYS A 172 5.56 -1.94 1.77
CA LYS A 172 5.63 -0.59 1.22
C LYS A 172 4.83 0.34 2.11
N ASP A 173 5.49 0.92 3.11
CA ASP A 173 4.89 1.89 4.02
C ASP A 173 4.60 3.22 3.28
N PRO A 174 3.32 3.67 3.21
CA PRO A 174 2.99 4.97 2.63
C PRO A 174 3.50 6.16 3.45
N PHE A 175 4.04 5.95 4.65
CA PHE A 175 4.51 6.99 5.58
C PHE A 175 6.04 7.01 5.77
N ALA A 176 6.78 6.19 5.00
CA ALA A 176 8.21 5.96 5.20
C ALA A 176 9.09 7.24 5.11
N ASN A 177 8.60 8.28 4.44
CA ASN A 177 9.27 9.57 4.35
C ASN A 177 8.74 10.50 5.44
N SER A 178 9.59 10.85 6.41
CA SER A 178 9.25 11.74 7.52
C SER A 178 8.75 13.09 7.01
N LEU A 179 7.67 13.58 7.60
CA LEU A 179 7.15 14.91 7.35
C LEU A 179 8.06 15.94 8.04
N ASP A 180 8.78 16.75 7.25
CA ASP A 180 9.57 17.87 7.76
C ASP A 180 8.65 19.09 7.93
N LEU A 181 8.20 19.33 9.17
CA LEU A 181 7.36 20.48 9.52
C LEU A 181 8.14 21.81 9.56
N SER A 182 9.48 21.78 9.58
CA SER A 182 10.31 22.96 9.87
C SER A 182 10.14 24.13 8.89
N ASN A 183 9.51 23.90 7.73
CA ASN A 183 9.34 24.88 6.66
C ASN A 183 7.87 25.15 6.26
N ILE A 184 6.89 24.58 6.95
CA ILE A 184 5.47 24.73 6.59
C ILE A 184 4.83 25.77 7.51
N LYS A 185 4.09 26.73 6.95
CA LYS A 185 3.21 27.65 7.71
C LYS A 185 2.00 26.87 8.26
N ALA A 186 2.26 25.87 9.11
CA ALA A 186 1.31 24.84 9.52
C ALA A 186 0.06 25.46 10.15
N ASP A 187 0.19 26.52 10.94
CA ASP A 187 -0.95 27.19 11.55
C ASP A 187 -1.87 27.87 10.52
N SER A 188 -1.32 28.56 9.52
CA SER A 188 -2.15 29.17 8.47
C SER A 188 -2.87 28.13 7.58
N ILE A 189 -2.29 26.95 7.43
CA ILE A 189 -2.91 25.82 6.72
C ILE A 189 -4.03 25.24 7.58
N LYS A 190 -3.74 24.95 8.86
CA LYS A 190 -4.70 24.47 9.86
C LYS A 190 -5.91 25.39 9.96
N GLU A 191 -5.71 26.69 10.16
CA GLU A 191 -6.77 27.70 10.21
C GLU A 191 -7.61 27.70 8.93
N TYR A 192 -6.97 27.67 7.76
CA TYR A 192 -7.69 27.63 6.49
C TYR A 192 -8.58 26.38 6.38
N ILE A 193 -8.05 25.19 6.75
CA ILE A 193 -8.78 23.92 6.71
C ILE A 193 -9.96 23.94 7.68
N LEU A 194 -9.73 24.37 8.93
CA LEU A 194 -10.76 24.47 9.97
C LEU A 194 -11.84 25.51 9.66
N PHE A 195 -11.57 26.48 8.78
CA PHE A 195 -12.59 27.42 8.30
C PHE A 195 -13.50 26.82 7.21
N GLN A 196 -13.06 25.76 6.52
CA GLN A 196 -13.84 25.18 5.41
C GLN A 196 -15.10 24.46 5.89
N LYS A 197 -16.06 24.32 4.98
CA LYS A 197 -17.33 23.62 5.20
C LYS A 197 -17.40 22.37 4.30
N PRO A 198 -18.25 21.38 4.64
CA PRO A 198 -18.52 20.26 3.76
C PRO A 198 -18.88 20.73 2.34
N ARG A 199 -18.38 20.03 1.32
CA ARG A 199 -18.71 20.31 -0.08
C ARG A 199 -20.02 19.64 -0.47
N ASP A 200 -20.86 20.33 -1.23
CA ASP A 200 -22.03 19.71 -1.84
C ASP A 200 -21.61 18.89 -3.07
N LEU A 201 -21.65 17.56 -2.92
CA LEU A 201 -21.32 16.59 -3.97
C LEU A 201 -22.56 15.81 -4.47
N LYS A 202 -23.78 16.29 -4.19
CA LYS A 202 -25.01 15.57 -4.57
C LYS A 202 -25.27 15.54 -6.07
N ASN A 203 -24.92 16.62 -6.78
CA ASN A 203 -25.25 16.82 -8.20
C ASN A 203 -24.05 16.71 -9.15
N ILE A 204 -23.09 15.84 -8.85
CA ILE A 204 -21.85 15.69 -9.65
C ILE A 204 -22.01 14.88 -10.96
N GLY A 205 -23.22 14.41 -11.26
CA GLY A 205 -23.52 13.65 -12.47
C GLY A 205 -23.18 12.16 -12.38
N GLN A 206 -23.91 11.34 -13.14
CA GLN A 206 -23.90 9.89 -13.02
C GLN A 206 -22.53 9.24 -13.28
N ARG A 207 -21.79 9.74 -14.28
CA ARG A 207 -20.48 9.15 -14.63
C ARG A 207 -19.44 9.33 -13.53
N ARG A 208 -19.48 10.45 -12.79
CA ARG A 208 -18.62 10.66 -11.61
C ARG A 208 -19.01 9.72 -10.46
N ILE A 209 -20.31 9.56 -10.22
CA ILE A 209 -20.84 8.61 -9.23
C ILE A 209 -20.36 7.18 -9.55
N ASP A 210 -20.44 6.75 -10.80
CA ASP A 210 -20.04 5.40 -11.21
C ASP A 210 -18.52 5.20 -11.18
N THR A 211 -17.74 6.27 -11.44
CA THR A 211 -16.29 6.30 -11.18
C THR A 211 -15.98 6.01 -9.70
N VAL A 212 -16.67 6.65 -8.75
CA VAL A 212 -16.47 6.40 -7.31
C VAL A 212 -16.85 4.97 -6.95
N LYS A 213 -18.00 4.47 -7.43
CA LYS A 213 -18.43 3.08 -7.17
C LYS A 213 -17.41 2.06 -7.66
N TYR A 214 -16.80 2.30 -8.82
CA TYR A 214 -15.76 1.43 -9.34
C TYR A 214 -14.52 1.45 -8.43
N ALA A 215 -14.07 2.64 -8.04
CA ALA A 215 -12.92 2.80 -7.17
C ALA A 215 -13.13 2.09 -5.83
N ASP A 216 -14.26 2.32 -5.17
CA ASP A 216 -14.60 1.70 -3.87
C ASP A 216 -14.61 0.16 -3.94
N LYS A 217 -15.07 -0.40 -5.06
CA LYS A 217 -15.17 -1.85 -5.26
C LYS A 217 -13.82 -2.53 -5.49
N TYR A 218 -12.91 -1.89 -6.23
CA TYR A 218 -11.71 -2.56 -6.76
C TYR A 218 -10.38 -2.03 -6.20
N CYS A 219 -10.41 -1.27 -5.10
CA CYS A 219 -9.22 -0.70 -4.45
C CYS A 219 -8.38 -1.72 -3.66
N GLY A 220 -8.19 -2.93 -4.18
CA GLY A 220 -7.30 -3.94 -3.61
C GLY A 220 -7.53 -4.21 -2.12
N ALA A 221 -6.46 -4.17 -1.33
CA ALA A 221 -6.48 -4.37 0.12
C ALA A 221 -7.23 -3.27 0.90
N ALA A 222 -7.60 -2.16 0.28
CA ALA A 222 -8.38 -1.09 0.88
C ALA A 222 -9.87 -1.08 0.47
N SER A 223 -10.36 -2.08 -0.28
CA SER A 223 -11.79 -2.16 -0.61
C SER A 223 -12.65 -2.47 0.62
N ASP A 224 -13.92 -2.03 0.60
CA ASP A 224 -14.89 -2.25 1.70
C ASP A 224 -15.23 -3.73 1.92
N SER A 225 -15.13 -4.54 0.87
CA SER A 225 -15.38 -5.98 0.93
C SER A 225 -14.51 -6.73 -0.07
N GLU A 226 -14.29 -8.00 0.24
CA GLU A 226 -13.59 -8.99 -0.59
C GLU A 226 -12.09 -8.76 -0.84
N TYR A 227 -11.56 -7.54 -0.64
CA TYR A 227 -10.15 -7.16 -0.79
C TYR A 227 -9.58 -7.52 -2.17
N LYS A 228 -10.25 -7.05 -3.24
CA LYS A 228 -10.03 -7.53 -4.61
C LYS A 228 -9.61 -6.43 -5.57
N TYR A 229 -8.72 -6.82 -6.48
CA TYR A 229 -8.48 -6.15 -7.74
C TYR A 229 -9.47 -6.64 -8.81
N ASN A 230 -9.67 -5.88 -9.88
CA ASN A 230 -10.49 -6.33 -11.00
C ASN A 230 -9.74 -7.36 -11.84
N MET A 231 -10.19 -8.63 -11.79
CA MET A 231 -9.57 -9.76 -12.50
C MET A 231 -9.64 -9.67 -14.04
N LEU A 232 -10.46 -8.76 -14.59
CA LEU A 232 -10.47 -8.49 -16.04
C LEU A 232 -9.21 -7.77 -16.51
N TYR A 233 -8.48 -7.13 -15.59
CA TYR A 233 -7.26 -6.39 -15.85
C TYR A 233 -6.08 -7.09 -15.21
N ARG A 234 -4.94 -7.03 -15.87
CA ARG A 234 -3.69 -7.49 -15.29
C ARG A 234 -3.32 -6.61 -14.09
N ASP A 235 -2.92 -7.25 -13.00
CA ASP A 235 -2.35 -6.59 -11.82
C ASP A 235 -0.88 -6.25 -12.09
N TYR A 236 -0.56 -4.96 -12.07
CA TYR A 236 0.78 -4.45 -12.28
C TYR A 236 1.47 -4.03 -10.97
N ASN A 237 0.88 -4.28 -9.79
CA ASN A 237 1.50 -3.90 -8.51
C ASN A 237 2.93 -4.43 -8.35
N PRO A 238 3.27 -5.68 -8.75
CA PRO A 238 4.63 -6.19 -8.65
C PRO A 238 5.62 -5.58 -9.66
N GLN A 239 5.12 -4.98 -10.75
CA GLN A 239 5.92 -4.53 -11.90
C GLN A 239 6.03 -3.00 -12.02
N GLY A 240 5.18 -2.27 -11.30
CA GLY A 240 5.03 -0.82 -11.41
C GLY A 240 3.98 -0.40 -12.44
N GLY A 241 3.44 0.82 -12.28
CA GLY A 241 2.41 1.39 -13.16
C GLY A 241 0.96 1.13 -12.74
N ASP A 242 0.74 0.37 -11.66
CA ASP A 242 -0.63 -0.03 -11.29
C ASP A 242 -1.53 1.13 -10.83
N CYS A 243 -0.96 2.19 -10.26
CA CYS A 243 -1.70 3.41 -9.95
C CYS A 243 -2.36 4.05 -11.18
N ALA A 244 -1.65 4.13 -12.31
CA ALA A 244 -2.19 4.65 -13.57
C ALA A 244 -3.11 3.62 -14.26
N ASN A 245 -2.80 2.32 -14.13
CA ASN A 245 -3.67 1.24 -14.57
C ASN A 245 -5.06 1.35 -13.91
N PHE A 246 -5.10 1.52 -12.59
CA PHE A 246 -6.32 1.65 -11.82
C PHE A 246 -7.08 2.95 -12.12
N ALA A 247 -6.37 4.09 -12.21
CA ALA A 247 -6.98 5.35 -12.63
C ALA A 247 -7.61 5.20 -14.03
N SER A 248 -6.93 4.50 -14.94
CA SER A 248 -7.45 4.25 -16.29
C SER A 248 -8.69 3.36 -16.27
N GLN A 249 -8.68 2.30 -15.45
CA GLN A 249 -9.83 1.44 -15.22
C GLN A 249 -11.03 2.23 -14.65
N ILE A 250 -10.82 3.08 -13.65
CA ILE A 250 -11.87 3.92 -13.06
C ILE A 250 -12.53 4.82 -14.12
N LEU A 251 -11.73 5.45 -14.99
CA LEU A 251 -12.25 6.31 -16.05
C LEU A 251 -12.94 5.51 -17.17
N PHE A 252 -12.42 4.33 -17.52
CA PHE A 252 -13.04 3.49 -18.55
C PHE A 252 -14.33 2.83 -18.06
N GLU A 253 -14.24 2.04 -17.00
CA GLU A 253 -15.33 1.20 -16.49
C GLU A 253 -16.39 2.02 -15.76
N GLY A 254 -15.97 2.92 -14.88
CA GLY A 254 -16.88 3.81 -14.15
C GLY A 254 -17.26 5.02 -14.99
N GLY A 255 -16.25 5.75 -15.46
CA GLY A 255 -16.44 7.02 -16.17
C GLY A 255 -16.89 6.90 -17.62
N LYS A 256 -16.99 5.69 -18.19
CA LYS A 256 -17.46 5.39 -19.56
C LYS A 256 -16.69 6.12 -20.66
N PHE A 257 -15.43 6.45 -20.42
CA PHE A 257 -14.55 7.00 -21.46
C PHE A 257 -14.32 5.96 -22.55
N ARG A 258 -14.25 6.37 -23.82
CA ARG A 258 -13.93 5.45 -24.92
C ARG A 258 -12.42 5.21 -24.98
N LYS A 259 -11.99 3.94 -25.10
CA LYS A 259 -10.61 3.59 -25.42
C LYS A 259 -10.24 4.06 -26.83
N ASN A 260 -8.95 4.30 -27.08
CA ASN A 260 -8.41 4.58 -28.42
C ASN A 260 -7.01 3.99 -28.55
N SER A 261 -6.35 4.11 -29.71
CA SER A 261 -5.01 3.52 -29.92
C SER A 261 -3.93 4.02 -28.96
N THR A 262 -4.07 5.23 -28.41
CA THR A 262 -3.09 5.83 -27.49
C THR A 262 -3.32 5.41 -26.04
N TRP A 263 -4.58 5.29 -25.62
CA TRP A 263 -5.00 4.90 -24.27
C TRP A 263 -5.91 3.68 -24.36
N ASN A 264 -5.29 2.51 -24.20
CA ASN A 264 -5.93 1.21 -24.29
C ASN A 264 -5.28 0.19 -23.35
N SER A 265 -6.05 -0.86 -23.05
CA SER A 265 -5.65 -2.07 -22.37
C SER A 265 -6.46 -3.26 -22.86
N ASP A 266 -5.80 -4.41 -22.96
CA ASP A 266 -6.37 -5.72 -23.23
C ASP A 266 -5.66 -6.81 -22.40
N LYS A 267 -6.01 -8.07 -22.67
CA LYS A 267 -5.43 -9.23 -21.98
C LYS A 267 -3.92 -9.43 -22.21
N ASN A 268 -3.37 -8.88 -23.29
CA ASN A 268 -1.97 -9.03 -23.66
C ASN A 268 -1.10 -7.90 -23.10
N GLY A 269 -1.71 -6.76 -22.75
CA GLY A 269 -1.03 -5.67 -22.08
C GLY A 269 -1.79 -4.37 -22.19
N ALA A 270 -1.08 -3.28 -21.93
CA ALA A 270 -1.68 -1.95 -22.03
C ALA A 270 -0.67 -0.92 -22.54
N THR A 271 -1.22 0.10 -23.17
CA THR A 271 -0.46 1.22 -23.73
C THR A 271 0.26 2.02 -22.65
N LYS A 272 1.30 2.76 -23.03
CA LYS A 272 2.05 3.60 -22.10
C LYS A 272 1.16 4.64 -21.42
N ALA A 273 0.22 5.26 -22.14
CA ALA A 273 -0.71 6.22 -21.55
C ALA A 273 -1.69 5.59 -20.55
N TRP A 274 -1.92 4.27 -20.62
CA TRP A 274 -2.76 3.55 -19.66
C TRP A 274 -1.99 3.17 -18.39
N LEU A 275 -0.71 2.79 -18.50
CA LEU A 275 0.05 2.20 -17.38
C LEU A 275 1.08 3.12 -16.73
N ASN A 276 1.64 4.09 -17.46
CA ASN A 276 2.71 4.93 -16.92
C ASN A 276 2.14 6.25 -16.41
N ALA A 277 2.45 6.61 -15.16
CA ALA A 277 1.89 7.77 -14.49
C ALA A 277 2.14 9.11 -15.23
N ASP A 278 3.37 9.37 -15.70
CA ASP A 278 3.65 10.59 -16.47
C ASP A 278 2.90 10.60 -17.81
N SER A 279 2.92 9.47 -18.52
CA SER A 279 2.25 9.34 -19.83
C SER A 279 0.72 9.44 -19.70
N PHE A 280 0.14 8.91 -18.63
CA PHE A 280 -1.27 9.06 -18.28
C PHE A 280 -1.63 10.53 -18.05
N LYS A 281 -0.90 11.24 -17.19
CA LYS A 281 -1.12 12.68 -16.94
C LYS A 281 -1.01 13.49 -18.23
N ARG A 282 0.02 13.23 -19.04
CA ARG A 282 0.20 13.89 -20.35
C ARG A 282 -0.96 13.59 -21.29
N TYR A 283 -1.39 12.33 -21.38
CA TYR A 283 -2.53 11.95 -22.19
C TYR A 283 -3.81 12.67 -21.76
N MET A 284 -4.12 12.71 -20.46
CA MET A 284 -5.32 13.39 -19.96
C MET A 284 -5.34 14.87 -20.37
N ILE A 285 -4.22 15.57 -20.20
CA ILE A 285 -4.11 17.00 -20.55
C ILE A 285 -4.15 17.21 -22.07
N TYR A 286 -3.28 16.55 -22.82
CA TYR A 286 -3.10 16.84 -24.26
C TYR A 286 -4.19 16.25 -25.15
N SER A 287 -4.96 15.27 -24.68
CA SER A 287 -6.16 14.77 -25.39
C SER A 287 -7.40 15.64 -25.16
N GLY A 288 -7.34 16.64 -24.27
CA GLY A 288 -8.49 17.45 -23.87
C GLY A 288 -9.44 16.77 -22.87
N ARG A 289 -9.10 15.55 -22.40
CA ARG A 289 -9.88 14.82 -21.38
C ARG A 289 -9.73 15.37 -19.97
N GLY A 290 -8.79 16.29 -19.76
CA GLY A 290 -8.68 17.03 -18.52
C GLY A 290 -7.89 18.32 -18.67
N SER A 291 -7.96 19.14 -17.64
CA SER A 291 -7.28 20.44 -17.56
C SER A 291 -6.63 20.63 -16.18
N VAL A 292 -5.49 21.31 -16.13
CA VAL A 292 -4.79 21.57 -14.87
C VAL A 292 -5.52 22.69 -14.12
N ILE A 293 -5.99 22.39 -12.91
CA ILE A 293 -6.56 23.36 -11.96
C ILE A 293 -5.43 24.15 -11.28
N ALA A 294 -4.41 23.43 -10.80
CA ALA A 294 -3.25 24.00 -10.13
C ALA A 294 -2.05 23.05 -10.20
N TYR A 295 -0.85 23.61 -10.11
CA TYR A 295 0.41 22.88 -10.05
C TYR A 295 1.38 23.54 -9.06
N GLY A 296 2.07 22.73 -8.26
CA GLY A 296 3.15 23.20 -7.40
C GLY A 296 3.31 22.39 -6.12
N SER A 297 4.08 22.93 -5.19
CA SER A 297 4.21 22.41 -3.82
C SER A 297 2.87 22.49 -3.07
N TYR A 298 2.78 21.80 -1.94
CA TYR A 298 1.56 21.74 -1.12
C TYR A 298 0.97 23.13 -0.82
N ASP A 299 1.80 24.08 -0.36
CA ASP A 299 1.41 25.45 -0.02
C ASP A 299 0.78 26.23 -1.19
N LYS A 300 1.14 25.88 -2.43
CA LYS A 300 0.62 26.52 -3.64
C LYS A 300 -0.73 25.95 -4.07
N VAL A 301 -1.03 24.69 -3.72
CA VAL A 301 -2.15 23.95 -4.31
C VAL A 301 -3.23 23.55 -3.31
N TYR A 302 -2.96 23.54 -2.00
CA TYR A 302 -3.91 23.04 -0.99
C TYR A 302 -5.24 23.82 -0.96
N LYS A 303 -5.25 25.11 -1.29
CA LYS A 303 -6.51 25.87 -1.42
C LYS A 303 -7.29 25.44 -2.65
N ALA A 304 -6.58 25.18 -3.76
CA ALA A 304 -7.18 24.74 -5.01
C ALA A 304 -7.70 23.30 -4.96
N SER A 305 -7.18 22.45 -4.06
CA SER A 305 -7.67 21.07 -3.91
C SER A 305 -9.13 20.97 -3.50
N TYR A 306 -9.71 22.02 -2.91
CA TYR A 306 -11.14 22.10 -2.60
C TYR A 306 -12.03 22.24 -3.84
N LYS A 307 -11.47 22.56 -5.02
CA LYS A 307 -12.18 22.62 -6.29
C LYS A 307 -12.34 21.25 -6.97
N LEU A 308 -11.57 20.25 -6.54
CA LEU A 308 -11.58 18.91 -7.15
C LEU A 308 -12.93 18.21 -6.96
N LEU A 309 -13.45 17.57 -7.99
CA LEU A 309 -14.67 16.77 -7.92
C LEU A 309 -14.33 15.27 -8.03
N PRO A 310 -15.20 14.37 -7.53
CA PRO A 310 -14.97 12.94 -7.68
C PRO A 310 -14.79 12.55 -9.15
N GLY A 311 -13.73 11.80 -9.45
CA GLY A 311 -13.27 11.48 -10.80
C GLY A 311 -12.14 12.37 -11.32
N ASP A 312 -11.83 13.49 -10.66
CA ASP A 312 -10.64 14.29 -10.96
C ASP A 312 -9.36 13.57 -10.51
N ILE A 313 -8.21 14.04 -10.99
CA ILE A 313 -6.92 13.37 -10.78
C ILE A 313 -5.98 14.23 -9.94
N VAL A 314 -5.26 13.58 -9.03
CA VAL A 314 -4.06 14.13 -8.38
C VAL A 314 -2.85 13.35 -8.87
N ALA A 315 -1.90 14.01 -9.52
CA ALA A 315 -0.63 13.42 -9.92
C ALA A 315 0.51 13.94 -9.04
N TYR A 316 1.38 13.04 -8.58
CA TYR A 316 2.46 13.33 -7.64
C TYR A 316 3.81 13.28 -8.36
N GLU A 317 4.44 14.44 -8.46
CA GLU A 317 5.72 14.63 -9.12
C GLU A 317 6.84 14.62 -8.09
N ASN A 318 7.88 13.81 -8.32
CA ASN A 318 9.14 13.87 -7.59
C ASN A 318 10.29 14.05 -8.59
N LYS A 319 11.15 15.05 -8.40
CA LYS A 319 12.28 15.34 -9.29
C LYS A 319 11.90 15.38 -10.78
N ASN A 320 10.78 16.03 -11.11
CA ASN A 320 10.23 16.17 -12.46
C ASN A 320 9.69 14.87 -13.12
N ASP A 321 9.59 13.77 -12.37
CA ASP A 321 8.91 12.55 -12.82
C ASP A 321 7.62 12.35 -12.05
N ILE A 322 6.55 11.92 -12.74
CA ILE A 322 5.30 11.58 -12.07
C ILE A 322 5.43 10.18 -11.49
N THR A 323 5.61 10.12 -10.18
CA THR A 323 5.78 8.86 -9.45
C THR A 323 4.47 8.18 -9.11
N HIS A 324 3.35 8.92 -9.13
CA HIS A 324 2.06 8.37 -8.72
C HIS A 324 0.85 9.11 -9.28
N ILE A 325 -0.28 8.40 -9.35
CA ILE A 325 -1.59 8.91 -9.75
C ILE A 325 -2.63 8.45 -8.73
N SER A 326 -3.52 9.36 -8.33
CA SER A 326 -4.73 9.02 -7.58
C SER A 326 -5.96 9.67 -8.19
N VAL A 327 -7.12 9.06 -7.97
CA VAL A 327 -8.42 9.60 -8.40
C VAL A 327 -9.15 10.13 -7.20
N VAL A 328 -9.71 11.34 -7.29
CA VAL A 328 -10.56 11.92 -6.25
C VAL A 328 -11.83 11.10 -6.15
N THR A 329 -12.16 10.62 -4.95
CA THR A 329 -13.33 9.77 -4.70
C THR A 329 -14.30 10.36 -3.69
N GLY A 330 -13.96 11.49 -3.07
CA GLY A 330 -14.87 12.18 -2.18
C GLY A 330 -14.27 13.40 -1.51
N ALA A 331 -14.92 13.82 -0.43
CA ALA A 331 -14.46 14.85 0.48
C ALA A 331 -14.80 14.46 1.92
N ASP A 332 -14.00 14.91 2.87
CA ASP A 332 -14.31 14.74 4.29
C ASP A 332 -15.30 15.81 4.81
N SER A 333 -15.57 15.80 6.11
CA SER A 333 -16.45 16.76 6.81
C SER A 333 -16.02 18.23 6.71
N ARG A 334 -14.76 18.53 6.33
CA ARG A 334 -14.31 19.89 6.01
C ARG A 334 -14.23 20.18 4.53
N GLY A 335 -14.66 19.24 3.70
CA GLY A 335 -14.54 19.36 2.25
C GLY A 335 -13.13 19.08 1.74
N TYR A 336 -12.22 18.57 2.57
CA TYR A 336 -10.87 18.21 2.15
C TYR A 336 -10.93 17.04 1.17
N SER A 337 -10.19 17.12 0.07
CA SER A 337 -10.29 16.11 -1.00
C SER A 337 -9.73 14.75 -0.58
N LEU A 338 -10.51 13.72 -0.85
CA LEU A 338 -10.17 12.32 -0.59
C LEU A 338 -9.92 11.62 -1.91
N VAL A 339 -8.87 10.80 -1.95
CA VAL A 339 -8.45 10.08 -3.16
C VAL A 339 -8.41 8.58 -2.92
N SER A 340 -8.55 7.84 -4.02
CA SER A 340 -8.29 6.41 -4.08
C SER A 340 -7.25 6.05 -5.14
N CYS A 341 -6.39 5.08 -4.86
CA CYS A 341 -5.35 4.59 -5.76
C CYS A 341 -4.83 3.19 -5.39
N HIS A 342 -4.08 2.55 -6.29
CA HIS A 342 -3.28 1.35 -6.02
C HIS A 342 -1.83 1.69 -5.67
N ASN A 343 -0.98 0.68 -5.39
CA ASN A 343 0.42 0.79 -4.95
C ASN A 343 0.60 1.37 -3.53
N SER A 344 0.21 0.57 -2.52
CA SER A 344 -0.16 0.93 -1.13
C SER A 344 -1.63 1.36 -1.08
N ASP A 345 -2.51 0.47 -1.55
CA ASP A 345 -3.92 0.72 -1.87
C ASP A 345 -4.58 1.69 -0.91
N ARG A 346 -5.15 2.76 -1.45
CA ARG A 346 -5.72 3.87 -0.66
C ARG A 346 -7.17 4.03 -1.03
N SER A 347 -8.06 3.98 -0.06
CA SER A 347 -9.48 4.24 -0.25
C SER A 347 -9.89 5.46 0.58
N LYS A 348 -10.35 6.51 -0.10
CA LYS A 348 -10.82 7.77 0.51
C LYS A 348 -9.80 8.39 1.46
N VAL A 349 -8.52 8.31 1.11
CA VAL A 349 -7.41 8.86 1.90
C VAL A 349 -7.24 10.35 1.57
N PRO A 350 -6.98 11.24 2.54
CA PRO A 350 -6.64 12.64 2.26
C PRO A 350 -5.49 12.74 1.25
N TRP A 351 -5.67 13.55 0.22
CA TRP A 351 -4.80 13.56 -0.97
C TRP A 351 -3.31 13.81 -0.68
N ASP A 352 -2.96 14.49 0.41
CA ASP A 352 -1.56 14.77 0.79
C ASP A 352 -1.01 13.81 1.86
N LEU A 353 -1.85 12.97 2.47
CA LEU A 353 -1.42 12.04 3.52
C LEU A 353 -0.45 11.02 2.92
N GLY A 354 0.77 10.92 3.44
CA GLY A 354 1.87 10.13 2.86
C GLY A 354 2.64 10.81 1.71
N TRP A 355 2.37 12.10 1.42
CA TRP A 355 2.96 12.86 0.31
C TRP A 355 3.57 14.19 0.76
N SER A 356 4.27 14.21 1.89
CA SER A 356 4.72 15.46 2.52
C SER A 356 6.21 15.75 2.39
N ASP A 357 6.92 15.02 1.53
CA ASP A 357 8.30 15.35 1.17
C ASP A 357 8.30 16.68 0.37
N LYS A 358 9.17 17.61 0.75
CA LYS A 358 9.29 18.95 0.13
C LYS A 358 9.59 18.92 -1.38
N ASN A 359 10.13 17.81 -1.88
CA ASN A 359 10.40 17.61 -3.30
C ASN A 359 9.15 17.19 -4.09
N ILE A 360 8.06 16.83 -3.39
CA ILE A 360 6.80 16.48 -4.03
C ILE A 360 6.08 17.73 -4.50
N LYS A 361 5.72 17.74 -5.78
CA LYS A 361 4.76 18.68 -6.34
C LYS A 361 3.53 17.94 -6.79
N PHE A 362 2.41 18.65 -6.82
CA PHE A 362 1.11 18.08 -7.15
C PHE A 362 0.58 18.74 -8.40
N TRP A 363 -0.01 17.93 -9.27
CA TRP A 363 -0.86 18.38 -10.36
C TRP A 363 -2.30 18.06 -10.00
N LEU A 364 -3.11 19.09 -9.84
CA LEU A 364 -4.56 18.96 -9.63
C LEU A 364 -5.22 19.07 -11.00
N ILE A 365 -5.86 17.99 -11.47
CA ILE A 365 -6.35 17.89 -12.85
C ILE A 365 -7.85 17.64 -12.83
N SER A 366 -8.63 18.59 -13.34
CA SER A 366 -10.05 18.43 -13.61
C SER A 366 -10.25 17.46 -14.75
N VAL A 367 -11.13 16.48 -14.60
CA VAL A 367 -11.48 15.53 -15.68
C VAL A 367 -12.77 15.97 -16.36
N HIS A 368 -12.76 15.99 -17.68
CA HIS A 368 -13.89 16.37 -18.51
C HIS A 368 -14.67 15.11 -18.89
N PHE A 369 -15.77 14.86 -18.17
CA PHE A 369 -16.62 13.69 -18.40
C PHE A 369 -17.44 13.84 -19.67
#